data_AF-A0A9D7TWE0-F1
#
_entry.id   AF-A0A9D7TWE0-F1
#
_cell.length_a   1.000
_cell.length_b   1.000
_cell.length_c   1.000
_cell.angle_alpha   90.00
_cell.angle_beta   90.00
_cell.angle_gamma   90.00
#
_symmetry.space_group_name_H-M   'P 1'
#
loop_
_entity.id
_entity.type
_entity.pdbx_description
1 polymer ?
#
loop_
_entity_poly.entity_id
_entity_poly.type
_entity_poly.pdbx_seq_one_letter_code
_entity_poly.pdbx_strand_id
1 'polypeptide(L)' 'MVDQDILKWELRKVYYQERSFYEKYGIYTSNVQTDLSKAELEIKVLGDSYTAKYCKGRACYYIREDGRIWESKK' A
#
# COMPACT_ATOMS: atom_id res chain seq x y z
N MET A 1 19.73 6.05 -2.25
CA MET A 1 19.01 4.76 -2.12
C MET A 1 17.79 5.04 -1.27
N VAL A 2 16.56 4.76 -1.72
CA VAL A 2 15.43 4.78 -0.79
C VAL A 2 15.62 3.59 0.13
N ASP A 3 15.73 3.86 1.42
CA ASP A 3 15.86 2.84 2.44
C ASP A 3 14.64 1.91 2.38
N GLN A 4 14.87 0.60 2.36
CA GLN A 4 13.78 -0.38 2.33
C GLN A 4 12.85 -0.21 3.54
N ASP A 5 13.38 0.28 4.67
CA ASP A 5 12.58 0.53 5.87
C ASP A 5 11.66 1.75 5.69
N ILE A 6 12.11 2.80 5.00
CA ILE A 6 11.25 3.95 4.64
C ILE A 6 10.12 3.49 3.72
N LEU A 7 10.42 2.66 2.73
CA LEU A 7 9.41 2.14 1.80
C LEU A 7 8.36 1.31 2.54
N LYS A 8 8.79 0.39 3.41
CA LYS A 8 7.87 -0.42 4.23
C LYS A 8 7.04 0.45 5.18
N TRP A 9 7.64 1.50 5.73
CA TRP A 9 6.93 2.47 6.57
C TRP A 9 5.84 3.20 5.79
N GLU A 10 6.14 3.68 4.58
CA GLU A 10 5.14 4.33 3.72
C GLU A 10 4.00 3.38 3.35
N LEU A 11 4.28 2.11 3.03
CA LEU A 11 3.23 1.12 2.80
C LEU A 11 2.35 0.92 4.05
N ARG A 12 2.94 0.91 5.26
CA ARG A 12 2.16 0.86 6.51
C ARG A 12 1.27 2.08 6.69
N LYS A 13 1.71 3.28 6.28
CA LYS A 13 0.84 4.47 6.28
C LYS A 13 -0.38 4.27 5.37
N VAL A 14 -0.21 3.63 4.21
CA VAL A 14 -1.35 3.27 3.34
C VAL A 14 -2.31 2.34 4.08
N TYR A 15 -1.81 1.28 4.73
CA TYR A 15 -2.64 0.38 5.52
C TYR A 15 -3.43 1.08 6.62
N TYR A 16 -2.79 1.97 7.40
CA TYR A 16 -3.49 2.70 8.46
C TYR A 16 -4.58 3.62 7.91
N GLN A 17 -4.34 4.27 6.77
CA GLN A 17 -5.35 5.08 6.11
C GLN A 17 -6.54 4.25 5.64
N GLU A 18 -6.29 3.13 4.96
CA GLU A 18 -7.36 2.23 4.54
C GLU A 18 -8.16 1.69 5.72
N ARG A 19 -7.48 1.31 6.81
CA ARG A 19 -8.16 0.85 8.03
C ARG A 19 -9.06 1.95 8.61
N SER A 20 -8.56 3.16 8.79
CA SER A 20 -9.35 4.27 9.32
C SER A 20 -10.49 4.68 8.37
N PHE A 21 -10.27 4.60 7.06
CA PHE A 21 -11.30 4.89 6.06
C PHE A 21 -12.41 3.84 6.08
N TYR A 22 -12.05 2.55 6.16
CA TYR A 22 -12.99 1.45 6.30
C TYR A 22 -13.77 1.51 7.62
N GLU A 23 -13.11 1.79 8.75
CA GLU A 23 -13.77 1.97 10.05
C GLU A 23 -14.82 3.11 10.01
N LYS A 24 -14.58 4.15 9.20
CA LYS A 24 -15.47 5.31 9.08
C LYS A 24 -16.59 5.15 8.06
N TYR A 25 -16.32 4.48 6.94
CA TYR A 25 -17.22 4.46 5.78
C TYR A 25 -17.69 3.07 5.35
N GLY A 26 -17.11 2.00 5.93
CA GLY A 26 -17.42 0.61 5.57
C GLY A 26 -16.92 0.18 4.19
N ILE A 27 -16.05 0.96 3.55
CA ILE A 27 -15.48 0.70 2.22
C ILE A 27 -14.00 1.08 2.18
N TYR A 28 -13.23 0.52 1.25
CA TYR A 28 -11.84 0.91 0.98
C TYR A 28 -11.76 1.99 -0.11
N THR A 29 -10.59 2.62 -0.26
CA THR A 29 -10.35 3.68 -1.24
C THR A 29 -9.07 3.46 -2.06
N SER A 30 -9.00 4.08 -3.24
CA SER A 30 -7.76 4.16 -4.02
C SER A 30 -7.03 5.49 -3.79
N ASN A 31 -7.64 6.40 -3.03
CA ASN A 31 -7.13 7.73 -2.78
C ASN A 31 -6.49 7.81 -1.37
N VAL A 32 -5.19 7.53 -1.31
CA VAL A 32 -4.39 7.63 -0.07
C VAL A 32 -3.27 8.66 -0.22
N GLN A 33 -2.82 9.19 0.90
CA GLN A 33 -1.69 10.11 0.98
C GLN A 33 -0.42 9.36 1.39
N THR A 34 0.62 9.42 0.58
CA THR A 34 1.91 8.80 0.86
C THR A 34 3.02 9.49 0.10
N ASP A 35 4.24 9.39 0.60
CA ASP A 35 5.45 9.91 -0.04
C ASP A 35 5.99 8.96 -1.12
N LEU A 36 5.34 7.81 -1.36
CA LEU A 36 5.67 6.93 -2.49
C LEU A 36 5.32 7.60 -3.83
N SER A 37 6.18 7.37 -4.82
CA SER A 37 5.92 7.83 -6.18
C SER A 37 4.60 7.24 -6.70
N LYS A 38 3.67 8.12 -7.09
CA LYS A 38 2.38 7.73 -7.68
C LYS A 38 2.52 6.92 -8.98
N ALA A 39 3.63 7.08 -9.70
CA ALA A 39 3.90 6.31 -10.91
C ALA A 39 4.26 4.84 -10.63
N GLU A 40 4.73 4.56 -9.41
CA GLU A 40 5.18 3.23 -8.98
C GLU A 40 4.19 2.55 -8.01
N LEU A 41 3.27 3.32 -7.41
CA LEU A 41 2.24 2.85 -6.50
C LEU A 41 0.92 2.58 -7.23
N GLU A 42 0.44 1.35 -7.13
CA GLU A 42 -0.83 0.87 -7.66
C GLU A 42 -1.72 0.44 -6.50
N ILE A 43 -2.89 1.07 -6.34
CA ILE A 43 -3.90 0.68 -5.35
C ILE A 43 -5.15 0.21 -6.08
N LYS A 44 -5.56 -1.02 -5.78
CA LYS A 44 -6.79 -1.63 -6.30
C LYS A 44 -7.73 -1.92 -5.15
N VAL A 45 -8.97 -1.44 -5.28
CA VAL A 45 -10.08 -1.76 -4.36
C VAL A 45 -11.02 -2.72 -5.08
N LEU A 46 -11.38 -3.82 -4.40
CA LEU A 46 -12.24 -4.88 -4.92
C LEU A 46 -13.23 -5.26 -3.82
N GLY A 47 -14.36 -4.55 -3.77
CA GLY A 47 -15.39 -4.74 -2.73
C GLY A 47 -14.80 -4.55 -1.34
N ASP A 48 -14.81 -5.63 -0.56
CA ASP A 48 -14.33 -5.68 0.83
C ASP A 48 -12.82 -6.04 0.93
N SER A 49 -12.04 -5.75 -0.10
CA SER A 49 -10.59 -5.95 -0.09
C SER A 49 -9.86 -4.86 -0.86
N TYR A 50 -8.57 -4.69 -0.55
CA TYR A 50 -7.69 -3.85 -1.36
C TYR A 50 -6.31 -4.48 -1.52
N THR A 51 -5.56 -4.00 -2.50
CA THR A 51 -4.13 -4.30 -2.62
C THR A 51 -3.40 -3.02 -3.00
N ALA A 52 -2.43 -2.64 -2.18
CA ALA A 52 -1.46 -1.61 -2.51
C ALA A 52 -0.14 -2.27 -2.91
N LYS A 53 0.35 -1.96 -4.10
CA LYS A 53 1.54 -2.53 -4.71
C LYS A 53 2.48 -1.40 -5.10
N TYR A 54 3.71 -1.44 -4.62
CA TYR A 54 4.75 -0.50 -5.00
C TYR A 54 5.93 -1.23 -5.62
N CYS A 55 6.26 -0.94 -6.88
CA CYS A 55 7.38 -1.56 -7.57
C CYS A 55 8.52 -0.57 -7.74
N LYS A 56 9.72 -0.97 -7.33
CA LYS A 56 10.94 -0.19 -7.49
C LYS A 56 12.07 -1.05 -8.01
N GLY A 57 12.54 -0.75 -9.22
CA GLY A 57 13.54 -1.56 -9.91
C GLY A 57 13.04 -3.00 -10.13
N ARG A 58 13.73 -3.99 -9.55
CA ARG A 58 13.39 -5.41 -9.68
C ARG A 58 12.54 -5.97 -8.54
N ALA A 59 12.20 -5.15 -7.55
CA ALA A 59 11.40 -5.58 -6.41
C ALA A 59 10.02 -4.93 -6.45
N CYS A 60 9.00 -5.71 -6.09
CA CYS A 60 7.66 -5.21 -5.81
C CYS A 60 7.27 -5.55 -4.39
N TYR A 61 6.68 -4.59 -3.70
CA TYR A 61 6.19 -4.70 -2.34
C TYR A 61 4.68 -4.59 -2.34
N TYR A 62 4.03 -5.40 -1.52
CA TYR A 62 2.58 -5.50 -1.45
C TYR A 62 2.15 -5.34 0.00
N ILE A 63 1.06 -4.61 0.24
CA ILE A 63 0.35 -4.58 1.52
C ILE A 63 -1.16 -4.65 1.26
N ARG A 64 -1.87 -5.32 2.17
CA ARG A 64 -3.30 -5.60 2.10
C ARG A 64 -3.97 -5.33 3.46
N GLU A 65 -5.25 -5.69 3.57
CA GLU A 65 -6.07 -5.52 4.77
C GLU A 65 -5.51 -6.19 6.05
N ASP A 66 -4.62 -7.18 5.94
CA ASP A 66 -3.98 -7.82 7.11
C ASP A 66 -2.76 -7.04 7.66
N GLY A 67 -2.35 -5.96 6.97
CA GLY A 67 -1.20 -5.14 7.32
C GLY A 67 0.17 -5.81 7.13
N ARG A 68 0.22 -7.03 6.57
CA ARG A 68 1.48 -7.72 6.26
C ARG A 68 2.07 -7.18 4.98
N ILE A 69 3.40 -7.12 4.94
CA ILE A 69 4.13 -6.71 3.74
C ILE A 69 4.75 -7.94 3.09
N TRP A 70 4.44 -8.16 1.82
CA TRP A 70 5.09 -9.18 0.99
C TRP A 70 6.04 -8.52 0.00
N GLU A 71 7.15 -9.19 -0.27
CA GLU A 71 8.13 -8.78 -1.27
C GLU A 71 8.20 -9.85 -2.36
N SER A 72 8.09 -9.42 -3.61
CA SER A 72 8.36 -10.25 -4.79
C SER A 72 9.57 -9.68 -5.51
N LYS A 73 10.60 -10.50 -5.69
CA LYS A 73 11.76 -10.17 -6.54
C LYS A 73 11.53 -10.76 -7.92
N LYS A 74 11.69 -9.95 -8.96
CA LYS A 74 11.66 -10.37 -10.36
C LYS A 74 13.07 -10.69 -10.86
#